data_AF-A0A383DCT8-F1
#
_entry.id   AF-A0A383DCT8-F1
#
_cell.length_a   1.000
_cell.length_b   1.000
_cell.length_c   1.000
_cell.angle_alpha   90.00
_cell.angle_beta   90.00
_cell.angle_gamma   90.00
#
_symmetry.space_group_name_H-M   'P 1'
#
loop_
_entity.id
_entity.type
_entity.pdbx_description
1 polymer ?
#
loop_
_entity_poly.entity_id
_entity_poly.type
_entity_poly.pdbx_seq_one_letter_code
_entity_poly.pdbx_strand_id
1 'polypeptide(L)'
;GDISIEDAAAISHRRDFYELRAANTGDVRQWKSEGCTSWTVVFEEDPLFTSSCLNRFIHVKSVTDFDEMLRVTEMVRGQVSTVALAAPKNDADDMVKALAHWGVTRVCPIGQMQNPPMGWRHDGRPTLGDLVTWTDWEQ
;
A
#
# COMPACT_ATOMS: atom_id res chain seq x y z
N GLY A 1 15.16 -7.96 8.79
CA GLY A 1 16.62 -8.03 8.62
C GLY A 1 17.21 -6.70 9.00
N ASP A 2 18.53 -6.64 8.98
CA ASP A 2 19.28 -5.41 9.12
C ASP A 2 19.01 -4.49 7.92
N ILE A 3 18.96 -3.19 8.18
CA ILE A 3 18.79 -2.15 7.14
C ILE A 3 20.05 -1.31 7.09
N SER A 4 20.27 -0.62 5.98
CA SER A 4 21.45 0.25 5.85
C SER A 4 21.38 1.43 6.84
N ILE A 5 22.53 2.05 7.11
CA ILE A 5 22.59 3.27 7.94
C ILE A 5 21.77 4.40 7.30
N GLU A 6 21.79 4.49 5.97
CA GLU A 6 21.03 5.49 5.22
C GLU A 6 19.52 5.29 5.37
N ASP A 7 19.04 4.05 5.25
CA ASP A 7 17.64 3.71 5.49
C ASP A 7 17.22 4.00 6.94
N ALA A 8 18.07 3.65 7.91
CA ALA A 8 17.83 3.92 9.32
C ALA A 8 17.76 5.43 9.61
N ALA A 9 18.60 6.22 8.94
CA ALA A 9 18.58 7.67 9.03
C ALA A 9 17.31 8.25 8.39
N ALA A 10 16.88 7.74 7.22
CA ALA A 10 15.64 8.16 6.56
C ALA A 10 14.40 7.90 7.42
N ILE A 11 14.34 6.74 8.10
CA ILE A 11 13.26 6.41 9.05
C ILE A 11 13.30 7.36 10.25
N SER A 12 14.47 7.61 10.83
CA SER A 12 14.63 8.50 11.98
C SER A 12 14.21 9.93 11.65
N HIS A 13 14.70 10.46 10.53
CA HIS A 13 14.31 11.79 10.04
C HIS A 13 12.79 11.91 9.83
N ARG A 14 12.15 10.88 9.25
CA ARG A 14 10.69 10.87 9.07
C ARG A 14 9.94 10.80 10.39
N ARG A 15 10.45 10.06 11.38
CA ARG A 15 9.87 9.97 12.73
C ARG A 15 9.93 11.30 13.47
N ASP A 16 11.04 12.02 13.35
CA ASP A 16 11.23 13.32 13.99
C ASP A 16 10.24 14.36 13.44
N PHE A 17 10.03 14.35 12.12
CA PHE A 17 9.01 15.19 11.47
C PHE A 17 7.60 14.94 12.05
N TYR A 18 7.18 13.69 12.16
CA TYR A 18 5.84 13.36 12.67
C TYR A 18 5.72 13.50 14.20
N GLU A 19 6.81 13.35 14.94
CA GLU A 19 6.84 13.62 16.38
C GLU A 19 6.60 15.11 16.66
N LEU A 20 7.27 15.99 15.91
CA LEU A 20 7.03 17.42 15.99
C LEU A 20 5.59 17.78 15.60
N ARG A 21 5.04 17.16 14.55
CA ARG A 21 3.65 17.42 14.14
C ARG A 21 2.64 16.96 15.21
N ALA A 22 2.78 15.72 15.71
CA ALA A 22 1.89 15.16 16.73
C ALA A 22 1.87 15.96 18.04
N ALA A 23 2.97 16.63 18.39
CA ALA A 23 3.03 17.49 19.57
C ALA A 23 2.26 18.82 19.40
N ASN A 24 2.03 19.25 18.16
CA ASN A 24 1.49 20.58 17.85
C ASN A 24 0.06 20.56 17.30
N THR A 25 -0.29 19.56 16.49
CA THR A 25 -1.61 19.42 15.87
C THR A 25 -2.21 18.08 16.30
N GLY A 26 -3.39 18.11 16.91
CA GLY A 26 -4.05 16.92 17.45
C GLY A 26 -4.54 15.91 16.39
N ASP A 27 -4.26 16.19 15.12
CA ASP A 27 -4.64 15.45 13.92
C ASP A 27 -3.64 14.33 13.53
N VAL A 28 -2.50 14.24 14.23
CA VAL A 28 -1.45 13.26 13.97
C VAL A 28 -1.07 12.49 15.22
N ARG A 29 -0.85 11.18 15.07
CA ARG A 29 -0.30 10.31 16.13
C ARG A 29 0.79 9.42 15.56
N GLN A 30 1.81 9.15 16.37
CA GLN A 30 2.91 8.27 16.00
C GLN A 30 3.12 7.19 17.05
N TRP A 31 3.28 5.95 16.58
CA TRP A 31 3.78 4.82 17.35
C TRP A 31 5.01 4.26 16.67
N LYS A 32 6.05 3.91 17.43
CA LYS A 32 7.31 3.41 16.91
C LYS A 32 7.95 2.40 17.85
N SER A 33 8.78 1.52 17.29
CA SER A 33 9.67 0.68 18.07
C SER A 33 10.65 1.50 18.92
N GLU A 34 10.88 1.10 20.17
CA GLU A 34 11.85 1.74 21.06
C GLU A 34 13.30 1.34 20.73
N GLY A 35 14.22 2.29 20.84
CA GLY A 35 15.67 2.05 20.69
C GLY A 35 16.14 1.56 19.31
N CYS A 36 15.26 1.44 18.32
CA CYS A 36 15.58 0.92 16.99
C CYS A 36 14.59 1.40 15.92
N THR A 37 14.83 1.04 14.66
CA THR A 37 14.01 1.38 13.47
C THR A 37 13.15 0.23 12.96
N SER A 38 12.77 -0.70 13.84
CA SER A 38 12.09 -1.94 13.45
C SER A 38 10.70 -1.74 12.82
N TRP A 39 9.90 -0.79 13.30
CA TRP A 39 8.59 -0.47 12.73
C TRP A 39 8.11 0.94 13.12
N THR A 40 7.28 1.56 12.29
CA THR A 40 6.64 2.85 12.57
C THR A 40 5.22 2.87 12.02
N VAL A 41 4.28 3.39 12.82
CA VAL A 41 2.90 3.65 12.42
C VAL A 41 2.61 5.12 12.64
N VAL A 42 2.20 5.82 11.60
CA VAL A 42 1.75 7.21 11.67
C VAL A 42 0.28 7.25 11.30
N PHE A 43 -0.54 7.82 12.17
CA PHE A 43 -1.92 8.16 11.87
C PHE A 43 -2.02 9.64 11.53
N GLU A 44 -2.78 9.98 10.48
CA GLU A 44 -3.06 11.34 10.06
C GLU A 44 -4.55 11.46 9.69
N GLU A 45 -5.24 12.50 10.16
CA GLU A 45 -6.61 12.80 9.72
C GLU A 45 -6.66 13.30 8.26
N ASP A 46 -5.57 13.91 7.78
CA ASP A 46 -5.42 14.34 6.38
C ASP A 46 -5.39 13.11 5.44
N PRO A 47 -6.38 12.96 4.54
CA PRO A 47 -6.52 11.80 3.68
C PRO A 47 -5.54 11.80 2.50
N LEU A 48 -4.82 12.90 2.24
CA LEU A 48 -3.90 12.99 1.11
C LEU A 48 -2.84 11.89 1.15
N PHE A 49 -2.66 11.19 0.02
CA PHE A 49 -1.70 10.10 -0.07
C PHE A 49 -0.26 10.58 0.16
N THR A 50 0.48 9.86 0.99
CA THR A 50 1.89 10.14 1.29
C THR A 50 2.73 8.90 1.04
N SER A 51 3.77 9.02 0.23
CA SER A 51 4.76 7.96 0.04
C SER A 51 5.56 7.72 1.31
N SER A 52 5.65 6.45 1.72
CA SER A 52 6.46 6.01 2.86
C SER A 52 7.95 5.94 2.52
N CYS A 53 8.80 6.00 3.55
CA CYS A 53 10.24 5.72 3.45
C CYS A 53 10.58 4.21 3.50
N LEU A 54 9.63 3.34 3.15
CA LEU A 54 9.73 1.88 3.16
C LEU A 54 10.01 1.31 4.57
N ASN A 55 10.62 0.12 4.66
CA ASN A 55 11.16 -0.44 5.90
C ASN A 55 10.17 -0.54 7.09
N ARG A 56 8.98 -1.11 6.87
CA ARG A 56 7.92 -1.27 7.89
C ARG A 56 7.47 0.07 8.51
N PHE A 57 7.46 1.11 7.69
CA PHE A 57 6.86 2.39 7.99
C PHE A 57 5.51 2.48 7.26
N ILE A 58 4.41 2.62 8.00
CA ILE A 58 3.06 2.71 7.44
C ILE A 58 2.36 4.01 7.83
N HIS A 59 1.55 4.52 6.91
CA HIS A 59 0.59 5.59 7.15
C HIS A 59 -0.81 4.99 7.29
N VAL A 60 -1.54 5.45 8.30
CA VAL A 60 -2.95 5.16 8.52
C VAL A 60 -3.69 6.47 8.34
N LYS A 61 -4.57 6.53 7.33
CA LYS A 61 -5.31 7.74 6.99
C LYS A 61 -6.80 7.45 7.08
N SER A 62 -7.54 8.33 7.74
CA SER A 62 -8.99 8.26 7.74
C SER A 62 -9.54 8.81 6.42
N VAL A 63 -10.52 8.12 5.87
CA VAL A 63 -11.34 8.58 4.74
C VAL A 63 -12.79 8.45 5.15
N THR A 64 -13.63 9.35 4.63
CA THR A 64 -15.07 9.41 4.88
C THR A 64 -15.78 8.27 4.20
N ASP A 65 -15.37 7.96 2.96
CA ASP A 65 -15.93 6.90 2.14
C ASP A 65 -14.89 6.37 1.14
N PHE A 66 -15.30 5.32 0.42
CA PHE A 66 -14.47 4.66 -0.56
C PHE A 66 -14.18 5.55 -1.80
N ASP A 67 -15.10 6.45 -2.17
CA ASP A 67 -14.88 7.35 -3.30
C ASP A 67 -13.84 8.43 -2.96
N GLU A 68 -13.81 8.92 -1.71
CA GLU A 68 -12.75 9.80 -1.23
C GLU A 68 -11.39 9.11 -1.32
N MET A 69 -11.30 7.85 -0.91
CA MET A 69 -10.07 7.07 -1.04
C MET A 69 -9.57 7.04 -2.49
N LEU A 70 -10.45 6.77 -3.46
CA LEU A 70 -10.08 6.78 -4.88
C LEU A 70 -9.64 8.18 -5.35
N ARG A 71 -10.30 9.25 -4.90
CA ARG A 71 -9.92 10.64 -5.25
C ARG A 71 -8.55 11.03 -4.69
N VAL A 72 -8.27 10.77 -3.42
CA VAL A 72 -7.02 11.20 -2.76
C VAL A 72 -5.82 10.35 -3.16
N THR A 73 -6.06 9.18 -3.76
CA THR A 73 -5.02 8.29 -4.29
C THR A 73 -4.80 8.43 -5.79
N GLU A 74 -5.56 9.27 -6.50
CA GLU A 74 -5.51 9.37 -7.97
C GLU A 74 -4.09 9.68 -8.50
N MET A 75 -3.27 10.44 -7.75
CA MET A 75 -1.89 10.76 -8.14
C MET A 75 -0.98 9.53 -8.27
N VAL A 76 -1.33 8.40 -7.62
CA VAL A 76 -0.59 7.14 -7.69
C VAL A 76 -1.32 6.08 -8.50
N ARG A 77 -2.35 6.47 -9.28
CA ARG A 77 -3.03 5.57 -10.20
C ARG A 77 -2.05 4.94 -11.19
N GLY A 78 -2.18 3.63 -11.37
CA GLY A 78 -1.25 2.84 -12.19
C GLY A 78 0.11 2.55 -11.53
N GLN A 79 0.38 3.08 -10.33
CA GLN A 79 1.59 2.76 -9.55
C GLN A 79 1.30 1.77 -8.40
N VAL A 80 0.03 1.46 -8.16
CA VAL A 80 -0.41 0.53 -7.11
C VAL A 80 -0.60 -0.87 -7.70
N SER A 81 0.31 -1.78 -7.35
CA SER A 81 0.22 -3.18 -7.82
C SER A 81 -0.86 -3.99 -7.10
N THR A 82 -1.02 -3.77 -5.79
CA THR A 82 -1.88 -4.58 -4.92
C THR A 82 -2.65 -3.71 -3.92
N VAL A 83 -3.93 -4.04 -3.70
CA VAL A 83 -4.73 -3.51 -2.60
C VAL A 83 -5.22 -4.66 -1.71
N ALA A 84 -5.04 -4.51 -0.40
CA ALA A 84 -5.71 -5.35 0.58
C ALA A 84 -7.09 -4.78 0.92
N LEU A 85 -8.13 -5.59 0.83
CA LEU A 85 -9.50 -5.22 1.17
C LEU A 85 -9.97 -5.99 2.40
N ALA A 86 -10.54 -5.25 3.34
CA ALA A 86 -11.31 -5.78 4.47
C ALA A 86 -12.67 -5.06 4.47
N ALA A 87 -13.69 -5.70 3.90
CA ALA A 87 -15.03 -5.15 3.75
C ALA A 87 -16.09 -6.24 3.99
N PRO A 88 -17.33 -5.88 4.37
CA PRO A 88 -18.46 -6.80 4.39
C PRO A 88 -18.66 -7.46 3.01
N LYS A 89 -19.13 -8.71 2.98
CA LYS A 89 -19.33 -9.44 1.72
C LYS A 89 -20.25 -8.73 0.73
N ASN A 90 -21.26 -8.01 1.23
CA ASN A 90 -22.23 -7.31 0.38
C ASN A 90 -21.62 -6.11 -0.36
N ASP A 91 -20.55 -5.52 0.19
CA ASP A 91 -19.91 -4.33 -0.38
C ASP A 91 -18.63 -4.69 -1.15
N ALA A 92 -18.00 -5.82 -0.79
CA ALA A 92 -16.70 -6.22 -1.32
C ALA A 92 -16.68 -6.37 -2.84
N ASP A 93 -17.73 -6.93 -3.45
CA ASP A 93 -17.79 -7.15 -4.90
C ASP A 93 -17.74 -5.84 -5.69
N ASP A 94 -18.49 -4.83 -5.23
CA ASP A 94 -18.54 -3.53 -5.91
C ASP A 94 -17.26 -2.72 -5.68
N MET A 95 -16.69 -2.80 -4.48
CA MET A 95 -15.36 -2.22 -4.20
C MET A 95 -14.26 -2.86 -5.05
N VAL A 96 -14.27 -4.20 -5.22
CA VAL A 96 -13.29 -4.91 -6.07
C VAL A 96 -13.43 -4.47 -7.53
N LYS A 97 -14.66 -4.36 -8.05
CA LYS A 97 -14.89 -3.86 -9.42
C LYS A 97 -14.36 -2.44 -9.55
N ALA A 98 -14.66 -1.55 -8.60
CA ALA A 98 -14.20 -0.18 -8.64
C ALA A 98 -12.66 -0.07 -8.58
N LEU A 99 -11.99 -0.85 -7.72
CA LEU A 99 -10.52 -0.93 -7.68
C LEU A 99 -9.93 -1.45 -9.00
N ALA A 100 -10.58 -2.44 -9.63
CA ALA A 100 -10.16 -2.97 -10.92
C ALA A 100 -10.27 -1.91 -12.03
N HIS A 101 -11.36 -1.14 -12.07
CA HIS A 101 -11.52 -0.01 -13.02
C HIS A 101 -10.57 1.15 -12.70
N TRP A 102 -10.26 1.35 -11.43
CA TRP A 102 -9.24 2.32 -11.02
C TRP A 102 -7.85 1.90 -11.50
N GLY A 103 -7.58 0.60 -11.65
CA GLY A 103 -6.39 0.07 -12.32
C GLY A 103 -5.50 -0.79 -11.42
N VAL A 104 -6.00 -1.23 -10.26
CA VAL A 104 -5.27 -2.19 -9.41
C VAL A 104 -5.25 -3.56 -10.09
N THR A 105 -4.09 -4.21 -10.08
CA THR A 105 -3.89 -5.51 -10.76
C THR A 105 -4.09 -6.73 -9.83
N ARG A 106 -4.19 -6.48 -8.53
CA ARG A 106 -4.50 -7.49 -7.50
C ARG A 106 -5.29 -6.88 -6.34
N VAL A 107 -6.41 -7.50 -6.02
CA VAL A 107 -7.11 -7.29 -4.74
C VAL A 107 -7.05 -8.57 -3.92
N CYS A 108 -6.70 -8.48 -2.64
CA CYS A 108 -6.62 -9.63 -1.75
C CYS A 108 -7.13 -9.31 -0.33
N PRO A 109 -7.36 -10.31 0.53
CA PRO A 109 -7.62 -10.05 1.94
C PRO A 109 -6.44 -9.35 2.63
N ILE A 110 -6.73 -8.60 3.69
CA ILE A 110 -5.69 -8.02 4.55
C ILE A 110 -4.75 -9.11 5.10
N GLY A 111 -3.45 -8.82 5.13
CA GLY A 111 -2.40 -9.77 5.52
C GLY A 111 -1.90 -10.70 4.41
N GLN A 112 -2.57 -10.77 3.25
CA GLN A 112 -2.15 -11.64 2.14
C GLN A 112 -1.30 -10.94 1.07
N MET A 113 -1.06 -9.63 1.19
CA MET A 113 -0.31 -8.88 0.17
C MET A 113 1.08 -9.48 -0.10
N GLN A 114 1.78 -9.93 0.94
CA GLN A 114 3.11 -10.55 0.83
C GLN A 114 3.09 -12.04 0.46
N ASN A 115 1.92 -12.63 0.23
CA ASN A 115 1.75 -14.04 -0.11
C ASN A 115 0.87 -14.20 -1.36
N PRO A 116 1.34 -13.77 -2.56
CA PRO A 116 0.61 -13.98 -3.79
C PRO A 116 0.52 -15.47 -4.18
N PRO A 117 -0.60 -15.92 -4.78
CA PRO A 117 -0.66 -17.26 -5.35
C PRO A 117 0.30 -17.40 -6.54
N MET A 118 0.78 -18.62 -6.79
CA MET A 118 1.79 -18.91 -7.84
C MET A 118 1.38 -18.46 -9.26
N GLY A 119 0.09 -18.54 -9.58
CA GLY A 119 -0.44 -18.11 -10.88
C GLY A 119 -0.79 -16.62 -10.95
N TRP A 120 -0.45 -15.82 -9.93
CA TRP A 120 -0.78 -14.40 -9.91
C TRP A 120 -0.05 -13.65 -11.01
N ARG A 121 -0.80 -12.82 -11.76
CA ARG A 121 -0.29 -11.91 -12.78
C ARG A 121 0.36 -10.69 -12.12
N HIS A 122 1.68 -10.69 -11.99
CA HIS A 122 2.42 -9.55 -11.47
C HIS A 122 2.16 -8.32 -12.34
N ASP A 123 1.69 -7.23 -11.73
CA ASP A 123 1.26 -6.01 -12.42
C ASP A 123 0.30 -6.27 -13.59
N GLY A 124 -0.54 -7.31 -13.48
CA GLY A 124 -1.54 -7.67 -14.48
C GLY A 124 -0.98 -8.39 -15.72
N ARG A 125 0.33 -8.66 -15.77
CA ARG A 125 1.01 -9.30 -16.90
C ARG A 125 1.10 -10.82 -16.73
N PRO A 126 1.17 -11.59 -17.83
CA PRO A 126 1.54 -13.00 -17.78
C PRO A 126 2.88 -13.17 -17.07
N THR A 127 2.98 -14.09 -16.10
CA THR A 127 4.18 -14.27 -15.27
C THR A 127 5.41 -14.68 -16.07
N LEU A 128 5.30 -15.75 -16.83
CA LEU A 128 6.36 -16.27 -17.70
C LEU A 128 6.01 -16.15 -19.19
N GLY A 129 4.80 -15.66 -19.51
CA GLY A 129 4.30 -15.60 -20.89
C GLY A 129 5.20 -14.77 -21.82
N ASP A 130 5.86 -13.75 -21.28
CA ASP A 130 6.79 -12.89 -22.02
C ASP A 130 8.18 -13.53 -22.24
N LEU A 131 8.46 -14.67 -21.58
CA LEU A 131 9.74 -15.38 -21.64
C LEU A 131 9.68 -16.70 -22.42
N VAL A 132 8.51 -17.04 -22.98
CA VAL A 132 8.30 -18.30 -23.70
C VAL A 132 7.88 -18.04 -25.15
N THR A 133 8.21 -18.98 -26.03
CA THR A 133 7.74 -18.99 -27.42
C THR A 133 6.54 -19.92 -27.53
N TRP A 134 5.44 -19.41 -28.09
CA TRP A 134 4.22 -20.20 -28.33
C TRP A 134 4.24 -20.80 -29.74
N THR A 135 3.75 -22.04 -29.87
CA THR A 135 3.49 -22.69 -31.16
C THR A 135 2.02 -23.09 -31.15
N ASP A 136 1.22 -22.44 -32.00
CA ASP A 136 -0.19 -22.77 -32.18
C ASP A 136 -0.38 -23.79 -33.32
N TRP A 137 -1.35 -24.68 -33.15
CA TRP A 137 -1.78 -25.64 -34.18
C TRP A 137 -3.29 -25.54 -34.35
N GLU A 138 -3.72 -25.12 -35.55
CA GLU A 138 -5.12 -24.97 -35.92
C GLU A 138 -5.53 -26.11 -36.88
N GLN A 139 -6.74 -26.67 -36.70
CA GLN A 139 -7.38 -27.64 -37.62
C GLN A 139 -8.67 -27.06 -38.20
#